data_AF-A0A9Q3M6A6-F1
#
_entry.id   AF-A0A9Q3M6A6-F1
#
_cell.length_a   1.000
_cell.length_b   1.000
_cell.length_c   1.000
_cell.angle_alpha   90.00
_cell.angle_beta   90.00
_cell.angle_gamma   90.00
#
_symmetry.space_group_name_H-M   'P 1'
#
loop_
_entity.id
_entity.type
_entity.pdbx_description
1 polymer ?
#
loop_
_entity_poly.entity_id
_entity_poly.type
_entity_poly.pdbx_seq_one_letter_code
_entity_poly.pdbx_strand_id
1 'polypeptide(L)'
;MMNAISLALANPLLSGAGGSAGDPDRYMFFATRNRMPSGAILTAASGTNYVCTKIVVSTPQYKTRTFRFHLSGFASTEGGNSPQETVVTGTIGTPGNSVVADAMFIRAAGVFYQCSFAGANTVTVADQTNGAWTDALTIPDVAPESEIEIWLFYHTAVGEKIWPVYRIQKHRGERVWGAGDLATLLAFQDTPLADSTAALDTGYGTQAQPQYWGADFMVAKGDWDGRPVALAFVDSIGEARQEYSAAADARGNLAWLRRWLDKDGGPGRIPHCLIGMPGAGSVREYTGAGSTIATRRRDIIREIIAFNGNKWPFTVVANQMGQNDTSTSYSTWFNTNYRSLVTRIRAEYAGVKIVAFPPLGRTDIQRTITLTSAGTVATATVASGTTGLQSGQTVSIAGATPTAYNGSYVITVIDANTFTYNFAGGTSPATGTIRAGDLGLNALYQAYTSQNNWPSDGTDASGKWRLRDDILAKTSSCCDDAIDTYAAWVSSAKGGAWPGMLELASTTLTEQAGTDGVATYNTITVADASIFRAEQQIHIYSGPAGIARLSTQVIASISGNVITYQGSSAVVMPIGSVVRPAAANQEATTPISFVHPFPIMIDRIVSGISQSEKLKFNS
;
A
#
# COMPACT_ATOMS: atom_id res chain seq x y z
N MET A 1 16.73 -1.00 -41.50
CA MET A 1 18.04 -1.62 -41.17
C MET A 1 18.98 -0.55 -40.68
N MET A 2 19.10 -0.42 -39.36
CA MET A 2 20.17 0.31 -38.68
C MET A 2 20.35 -0.39 -37.33
N ASN A 3 21.52 -0.98 -37.15
CA ASN A 3 21.90 -1.78 -35.99
C ASN A 3 22.08 -0.87 -34.77
N ALA A 4 21.25 -1.05 -33.75
CA ALA A 4 21.57 -0.66 -32.39
C ALA A 4 22.13 -1.90 -31.69
N ILE A 5 23.46 -1.99 -31.66
CA ILE A 5 24.19 -2.93 -30.80
C ILE A 5 23.80 -2.57 -29.36
N SER A 6 22.93 -3.37 -28.77
CA SER A 6 22.71 -3.37 -27.33
C SER A 6 24.02 -3.78 -26.67
N LEU A 7 24.74 -2.81 -26.10
CA LEU A 7 25.72 -3.10 -25.06
C LEU A 7 24.92 -3.56 -23.83
N ALA A 8 24.56 -4.85 -23.84
CA ALA A 8 24.37 -5.58 -22.61
C ALA A 8 25.73 -5.55 -21.89
N LEU A 9 25.88 -4.63 -20.94
CA LEU A 9 26.85 -4.78 -19.86
C LEU A 9 26.44 -6.05 -19.11
N ALA A 10 26.95 -7.20 -19.59
CA ALA A 10 26.94 -8.46 -18.89
C ALA A 10 27.66 -8.22 -17.56
N ASN A 11 26.87 -8.05 -16.50
CA ASN A 11 27.40 -7.86 -15.16
C ASN A 11 27.96 -9.22 -14.68
N PRO A 12 29.26 -9.34 -14.37
CA PRO A 12 29.87 -10.62 -14.00
C PRO A 12 29.36 -11.22 -12.68
N LEU A 13 28.43 -10.55 -11.99
CA LEU A 13 27.70 -11.11 -10.85
C LEU A 13 26.52 -12.03 -11.24
N LEU A 14 26.11 -12.04 -12.51
CA LEU A 14 25.01 -12.90 -13.02
C LEU A 14 25.50 -14.06 -13.89
N SER A 15 26.76 -14.06 -14.34
CA SER A 15 27.37 -15.19 -15.02
C SER A 15 28.22 -15.98 -14.02
N GLY A 16 27.81 -17.22 -13.74
CA GLY A 16 28.49 -18.11 -12.81
C GLY A 16 30.01 -18.13 -13.00
N ALA A 17 30.72 -17.78 -11.93
CA ALA A 17 32.10 -18.19 -11.58
C ALA A 17 32.76 -17.26 -10.53
N GLY A 18 32.13 -16.15 -10.10
CA GLY A 18 32.80 -15.22 -9.17
C GLY A 18 31.96 -14.35 -8.23
N GLY A 19 30.63 -14.44 -8.25
CA GLY A 19 29.77 -13.87 -7.20
C GLY A 19 29.65 -14.85 -6.04
N SER A 20 29.65 -14.38 -4.79
CA SER A 20 29.48 -15.20 -3.58
C SER A 20 28.39 -16.26 -3.81
N ALA A 21 28.78 -17.52 -3.98
CA ALA A 21 27.82 -18.61 -4.15
C ALA A 21 26.87 -18.55 -2.96
N GLY A 22 25.60 -18.24 -3.21
CA GLY A 22 24.63 -18.13 -2.12
C GLY A 22 24.58 -19.44 -1.35
N ASP A 23 24.27 -19.34 -0.07
CA ASP A 23 24.26 -20.47 0.84
C ASP A 23 22.93 -21.21 0.71
N PRO A 24 22.89 -22.41 0.11
CA PRO A 24 21.64 -23.10 -0.12
C PRO A 24 20.98 -23.61 1.17
N ASP A 25 21.76 -23.69 2.25
CA ASP A 25 21.31 -24.11 3.58
C ASP A 25 20.84 -22.94 4.45
N ARG A 26 20.94 -21.71 3.96
CA ARG A 26 20.47 -20.51 4.65
C ARG A 26 18.99 -20.27 4.35
N TYR A 27 18.18 -20.17 5.40
CA TYR A 27 16.84 -19.63 5.32
C TYR A 27 16.90 -18.14 4.94
N MET A 28 16.25 -17.80 3.84
CA MET A 28 16.07 -16.43 3.36
C MET A 28 14.59 -16.08 3.32
N PHE A 29 14.24 -14.81 3.52
CA PHE A 29 12.90 -14.35 3.14
C PHE A 29 12.71 -14.59 1.64
N PHE A 30 11.60 -15.23 1.27
CA PHE A 30 11.39 -15.69 -0.10
C PHE A 30 10.04 -15.25 -0.67
N ALA A 31 9.01 -15.22 0.17
CA ALA A 31 7.63 -15.06 -0.25
C ALA A 31 7.30 -13.62 -0.60
N THR A 32 6.59 -13.43 -1.71
CA THR A 32 5.83 -12.19 -1.91
C THR A 32 4.73 -12.05 -0.85
N ARG A 33 4.12 -10.87 -0.77
CA ARG A 33 2.90 -10.63 0.02
C ARG A 33 3.05 -10.69 1.55
N ASN A 34 4.26 -10.82 2.08
CA ASN A 34 4.50 -10.77 3.52
C ASN A 34 3.87 -9.50 4.14
N ARG A 35 3.24 -9.63 5.30
CA ARG A 35 2.55 -8.51 5.97
C ARG A 35 2.53 -8.74 7.48
N MET A 36 2.74 -7.66 8.24
CA MET A 36 2.66 -7.71 9.70
C MET A 36 1.21 -7.63 10.18
N PRO A 37 0.88 -8.27 11.31
CA PRO A 37 -0.47 -8.22 11.90
C PRO A 37 -0.79 -6.78 12.31
N SER A 38 -1.61 -6.08 11.52
CA SER A 38 -1.99 -4.68 11.77
C SER A 38 -3.28 -4.34 11.03
N GLY A 39 -4.04 -3.38 11.55
CA GLY A 39 -5.29 -2.92 10.95
C GLY A 39 -6.52 -3.34 11.74
N ALA A 40 -7.66 -3.47 11.06
CA ALA A 40 -8.95 -3.70 11.71
C ALA A 40 -9.04 -5.12 12.27
N ILE A 41 -9.20 -5.24 13.58
CA ILE A 41 -9.32 -6.52 14.29
C ILE A 41 -10.74 -7.07 14.15
N LEU A 42 -10.85 -8.33 13.73
CA LEU A 42 -12.12 -9.04 13.62
C LEU A 42 -12.50 -9.72 14.93
N THR A 43 -13.79 -9.94 15.12
CA THR A 43 -14.34 -10.73 16.24
C THR A 43 -14.89 -12.03 15.70
N ALA A 44 -14.50 -13.16 16.29
CA ALA A 44 -15.01 -14.46 15.89
C ALA A 44 -16.51 -14.55 16.18
N ALA A 45 -17.28 -14.88 15.15
CA ALA A 45 -18.74 -15.02 15.22
C ALA A 45 -19.14 -16.49 15.35
N SER A 46 -20.30 -16.75 15.98
CA SER A 46 -20.86 -18.10 16.06
C SER A 46 -21.16 -18.65 14.66
N GLY A 47 -20.80 -19.92 14.41
CA GLY A 47 -20.98 -20.59 13.12
C GLY A 47 -19.89 -20.30 12.09
N THR A 48 -18.99 -19.35 12.36
CA THR A 48 -17.77 -19.09 11.59
C THR A 48 -16.57 -18.85 12.50
N ASN A 49 -16.56 -19.47 13.68
CA ASN A 49 -15.50 -19.37 14.66
C ASN A 49 -14.30 -20.27 14.34
N TYR A 50 -14.51 -21.27 13.48
CA TYR A 50 -13.43 -21.91 12.72
C TYR A 50 -13.30 -21.19 11.38
N VAL A 51 -12.07 -20.89 10.99
CA VAL A 51 -11.74 -20.18 9.75
C VAL A 51 -10.61 -20.89 9.03
N CYS A 52 -10.75 -21.01 7.70
CA CYS A 52 -9.66 -21.37 6.81
C CYS A 52 -9.28 -20.15 5.97
N THR A 53 -8.01 -19.71 6.08
CA THR A 53 -7.45 -18.73 5.16
C THR A 53 -6.58 -19.42 4.13
N LYS A 54 -6.90 -19.20 2.85
CA LYS A 54 -6.07 -19.57 1.71
C LYS A 54 -5.46 -18.31 1.13
N ILE A 55 -4.15 -18.15 1.30
CA ILE A 55 -3.37 -17.07 0.68
C ILE A 55 -2.44 -17.62 -0.39
N VAL A 56 -2.12 -16.83 -1.42
CA VAL A 56 -1.14 -17.22 -2.44
C VAL A 56 0.06 -16.29 -2.38
N VAL A 57 1.24 -16.87 -2.28
CA VAL A 57 2.53 -16.18 -2.35
C VAL A 57 3.34 -16.70 -3.54
N SER A 58 4.31 -15.93 -4.01
CA SER A 58 5.19 -16.33 -5.12
C SER A 58 6.62 -16.53 -4.64
N THR A 59 7.30 -17.54 -5.19
CA THR A 59 8.73 -17.79 -4.96
C THR A 59 9.62 -16.81 -5.74
N PRO A 60 10.86 -16.58 -5.30
CA PRO A 60 11.79 -15.70 -5.98
C PRO A 60 12.32 -16.33 -7.28
N GLN A 61 13.26 -15.66 -7.98
CA GLN A 61 13.85 -16.20 -9.22
C GLN A 61 14.94 -17.27 -8.97
N TYR A 62 14.81 -18.03 -7.89
CA TYR A 62 15.62 -19.20 -7.57
C TYR A 62 14.75 -20.28 -6.91
N LYS A 63 15.20 -21.52 -6.96
CA LYS A 63 14.44 -22.66 -6.41
C LYS A 63 14.34 -22.59 -4.89
N THR A 64 13.22 -23.03 -4.34
CA THR A 64 13.00 -23.14 -2.88
C THR A 64 12.59 -24.56 -2.52
N ARG A 65 12.89 -25.01 -1.29
CA ARG A 65 12.77 -26.44 -0.92
C ARG A 65 12.34 -26.71 0.51
N THR A 66 12.98 -26.04 1.48
CA THR A 66 12.67 -26.23 2.91
C THR A 66 12.08 -24.95 3.45
N PHE A 67 10.85 -25.03 3.95
CA PHE A 67 10.08 -23.85 4.36
C PHE A 67 9.86 -23.81 5.86
N ARG A 68 9.77 -22.59 6.39
CA ARG A 68 9.23 -22.29 7.72
C ARG A 68 8.32 -21.06 7.65
N PHE A 69 7.24 -21.11 8.43
CA PHE A 69 6.26 -20.03 8.53
C PHE A 69 6.08 -19.65 9.98
N HIS A 70 5.91 -18.37 10.25
CA HIS A 70 5.62 -17.86 11.58
C HIS A 70 4.16 -17.42 11.67
N LEU A 71 3.53 -17.66 12.82
CA LEU A 71 2.19 -17.20 13.15
C LEU A 71 2.28 -16.28 14.37
N SER A 72 2.00 -14.98 14.20
CA SER A 72 2.13 -13.99 15.27
C SER A 72 1.10 -14.19 16.38
N GLY A 73 1.54 -13.96 17.63
CA GLY A 73 0.69 -13.84 18.81
C GLY A 73 0.43 -12.40 19.24
N PHE A 74 0.47 -11.43 18.33
CA PHE A 74 0.26 -10.01 18.61
C PHE A 74 -0.32 -9.30 17.38
N ALA A 75 -0.80 -8.07 17.56
CA ALA A 75 -1.03 -7.14 16.46
C ALA A 75 -0.47 -5.76 16.80
N SER A 76 -0.19 -4.99 15.75
CA SER A 76 0.36 -3.66 15.80
C SER A 76 -0.69 -2.58 15.54
N THR A 77 -0.54 -1.44 16.20
CA THR A 77 -1.36 -0.24 15.99
C THR A 77 -1.06 0.30 14.59
N GLU A 78 -2.12 0.72 13.88
CA GLU A 78 -2.00 1.65 12.75
C GLU A 78 -2.34 3.09 13.19
N GLY A 79 -1.65 4.10 12.64
CA GLY A 79 -1.82 5.51 13.03
C GLY A 79 -1.02 5.95 14.26
N GLY A 80 -1.64 6.71 15.18
CA GLY A 80 -0.98 7.53 16.21
C GLY A 80 0.27 6.96 16.88
N ASN A 81 0.14 5.83 17.60
CA ASN A 81 1.22 5.19 18.37
C ASN A 81 1.97 4.09 17.62
N SER A 82 1.81 3.98 16.30
CA SER A 82 2.45 2.91 15.54
C SER A 82 3.98 3.00 15.64
N PRO A 83 4.67 1.86 15.78
CA PRO A 83 4.19 0.50 15.62
C PRO A 83 4.04 -0.26 16.94
N GLN A 84 3.24 0.25 17.87
CA GLN A 84 2.92 -0.42 19.15
C GLN A 84 2.32 -1.83 18.92
N GLU A 85 2.92 -2.88 19.50
CA GLU A 85 2.65 -4.32 19.27
C GLU A 85 1.88 -4.99 20.43
N THR A 86 0.92 -4.29 21.01
CA THR A 86 0.09 -4.75 22.16
C THR A 86 -1.40 -4.73 21.88
N VAL A 87 -1.83 -4.62 20.62
CA VAL A 87 -3.20 -4.21 20.26
C VAL A 87 -4.24 -5.33 20.37
N VAL A 88 -3.85 -6.52 20.82
CA VAL A 88 -4.82 -7.56 21.13
C VAL A 88 -4.77 -7.82 22.64
N THR A 89 -5.95 -7.70 23.25
CA THR A 89 -6.24 -7.83 24.69
C THR A 89 -7.71 -8.24 24.87
N GLY A 90 -8.10 -9.45 24.45
CA GLY A 90 -9.17 -10.12 25.19
C GLY A 90 -8.71 -10.25 26.65
N THR A 91 -9.59 -10.14 27.65
CA THR A 91 -9.17 -10.03 29.07
C THR A 91 -8.09 -11.05 29.44
N ILE A 92 -6.86 -10.57 29.66
CA ILE A 92 -5.69 -11.41 29.91
C ILE A 92 -5.85 -12.15 31.24
N GLY A 93 -5.59 -13.47 31.23
CA GLY A 93 -5.37 -14.24 32.46
C GLY A 93 -6.57 -15.02 33.01
N THR A 94 -7.75 -14.97 32.39
CA THR A 94 -8.82 -15.94 32.69
C THR A 94 -9.81 -16.01 31.52
N PRO A 95 -9.84 -17.15 30.81
CA PRO A 95 -9.03 -17.34 29.61
C PRO A 95 -9.37 -16.28 28.53
N GLY A 96 -8.38 -15.63 27.91
CA GLY A 96 -8.69 -14.51 27.01
C GLY A 96 -7.72 -14.35 25.84
N ASN A 97 -8.22 -14.74 24.67
CA ASN A 97 -7.73 -14.59 23.31
C ASN A 97 -6.48 -15.37 22.86
N SER A 98 -6.53 -16.69 22.98
CA SER A 98 -5.63 -17.57 22.23
C SER A 98 -6.27 -17.96 20.90
N VAL A 99 -5.49 -17.96 19.83
CA VAL A 99 -5.93 -18.54 18.56
C VAL A 99 -5.24 -19.89 18.40
N VAL A 100 -6.03 -20.92 18.12
CA VAL A 100 -5.51 -22.27 17.88
C VAL A 100 -5.36 -22.43 16.39
N ALA A 101 -4.14 -22.65 15.90
CA ALA A 101 -3.92 -23.18 14.56
C ALA A 101 -4.22 -24.68 14.62
N ASP A 102 -5.38 -25.08 14.11
CA ASP A 102 -5.82 -26.48 14.10
C ASP A 102 -5.04 -27.33 13.10
N ALA A 103 -4.73 -26.73 11.95
CA ALA A 103 -3.88 -27.32 10.93
C ALA A 103 -3.29 -26.22 10.04
N MET A 104 -2.12 -26.48 9.46
CA MET A 104 -1.52 -25.61 8.47
C MET A 104 -0.92 -26.47 7.35
N PHE A 105 -1.20 -26.09 6.11
CA PHE A 105 -0.64 -26.74 4.93
C PHE A 105 -0.04 -25.70 3.99
N ILE A 106 0.94 -26.13 3.21
CA ILE A 106 1.26 -25.47 1.94
C ILE A 106 0.81 -26.34 0.79
N ARG A 107 0.37 -25.72 -0.30
CA ARG A 107 0.11 -26.39 -1.56
C ARG A 107 1.05 -25.85 -2.62
N ALA A 108 1.91 -26.71 -3.15
CA ALA A 108 2.87 -26.39 -4.20
C ALA A 108 2.72 -27.40 -5.35
N ALA A 109 2.69 -26.91 -6.58
CA ALA A 109 2.45 -27.73 -7.78
C ALA A 109 1.22 -28.66 -7.64
N GLY A 110 0.15 -28.18 -6.99
CA GLY A 110 -1.08 -28.92 -6.79
C GLY A 110 -1.08 -29.92 -5.62
N VAL A 111 0.05 -30.16 -4.96
CA VAL A 111 0.21 -31.14 -3.86
C VAL A 111 0.20 -30.43 -2.50
N PHE A 112 -0.58 -30.96 -1.54
CA PHE A 112 -0.62 -30.46 -0.17
C PHE A 112 0.48 -31.09 0.70
N TYR A 113 1.11 -30.27 1.53
CA TYR A 113 2.12 -30.66 2.49
C TYR A 113 1.76 -30.07 3.86
N GLN A 114 1.60 -30.94 4.86
CA GLN A 114 1.28 -30.56 6.23
C GLN A 114 2.50 -29.90 6.90
N CYS A 115 2.28 -28.74 7.52
CA CYS A 115 3.24 -28.13 8.45
C CYS A 115 3.03 -28.68 9.86
N SER A 116 4.09 -28.77 10.65
CA SER A 116 4.04 -29.13 12.06
C SER A 116 4.64 -28.02 12.94
N PHE A 117 4.36 -28.07 14.24
CA PHE A 117 4.84 -27.18 15.28
C PHE A 117 5.37 -28.04 16.43
N ALA A 118 6.69 -28.13 16.59
CA ALA A 118 7.34 -29.02 17.55
C ALA A 118 6.83 -30.48 17.45
N GLY A 119 6.63 -30.96 16.21
CA GLY A 119 6.15 -32.31 15.89
C GLY A 119 4.63 -32.50 15.94
N ALA A 120 3.84 -31.49 16.35
CA ALA A 120 2.38 -31.54 16.35
C ALA A 120 1.79 -30.81 15.13
N ASN A 121 0.63 -31.25 14.63
CA ASN A 121 -0.07 -30.57 13.52
C ASN A 121 -0.85 -29.31 13.95
N THR A 122 -0.87 -29.02 15.25
CA THR A 122 -1.61 -27.92 15.87
C THR A 122 -0.73 -27.15 16.85
N VAL A 123 -1.02 -25.86 17.03
CA VAL A 123 -0.41 -25.03 18.07
C VAL A 123 -1.42 -24.02 18.61
N THR A 124 -1.43 -23.81 19.93
CA THR A 124 -2.13 -22.68 20.54
C THR A 124 -1.18 -21.48 20.60
N VAL A 125 -1.50 -20.42 19.87
CA VAL A 125 -0.76 -19.17 19.95
C VAL A 125 -1.47 -18.26 20.95
N ALA A 126 -0.75 -17.84 21.99
CA ALA A 126 -1.28 -16.97 23.02
C ALA A 126 -1.10 -15.50 22.63
N ASP A 127 -2.02 -14.66 23.09
CA ASP A 127 -1.93 -13.21 22.94
C ASP A 127 -0.70 -12.63 23.62
N GLN A 128 -0.22 -11.50 23.07
CA GLN A 128 0.97 -10.79 23.50
C GLN A 128 2.20 -11.69 23.62
N THR A 129 2.35 -12.65 22.71
CA THR A 129 3.57 -13.45 22.53
C THR A 129 4.22 -13.13 21.21
N ASN A 130 5.43 -13.64 20.97
CA ASN A 130 6.05 -13.54 19.65
C ASN A 130 5.24 -14.35 18.65
N GLY A 131 4.77 -15.54 19.03
CA GLY A 131 4.01 -16.42 18.15
C GLY A 131 4.59 -17.82 18.16
N ALA A 132 4.39 -18.53 17.05
CA ALA A 132 4.94 -19.86 16.83
C ALA A 132 5.51 -19.99 15.41
N TRP A 133 6.68 -20.63 15.31
CA TRP A 133 7.24 -21.08 14.04
C TRP A 133 6.81 -22.51 13.75
N THR A 134 6.51 -22.81 12.49
CA THR A 134 6.47 -24.20 12.02
C THR A 134 7.86 -24.82 12.12
N ASP A 135 7.89 -26.15 12.24
CA ASP A 135 9.08 -26.95 11.98
C ASP A 135 9.54 -26.80 10.52
N ALA A 136 10.76 -27.25 10.24
CA ALA A 136 11.29 -27.27 8.89
C ALA A 136 10.50 -28.27 8.02
N LEU A 137 9.87 -27.78 6.96
CA LEU A 137 9.14 -28.60 6.01
C LEU A 137 9.89 -28.68 4.69
N THR A 138 10.57 -29.80 4.44
CA THR A 138 11.27 -30.09 3.18
C THR A 138 10.34 -30.82 2.22
N ILE A 139 10.14 -30.25 1.04
CA ILE A 139 9.33 -30.82 -0.05
C ILE A 139 10.19 -30.92 -1.33
N PRO A 140 9.71 -31.55 -2.41
CA PRO A 140 10.37 -31.45 -3.71
C PRO A 140 10.62 -30.00 -4.13
N ASP A 141 11.67 -29.75 -4.90
CA ASP A 141 12.05 -28.41 -5.36
C ASP A 141 10.84 -27.66 -5.96
N VAL A 142 10.53 -26.50 -5.38
CA VAL A 142 9.60 -25.55 -5.97
C VAL A 142 10.40 -24.67 -6.94
N ALA A 143 9.95 -24.65 -8.19
CA ALA A 143 10.61 -23.89 -9.25
C ALA A 143 10.63 -22.37 -8.92
N PRO A 144 11.57 -21.62 -9.54
CA PRO A 144 11.56 -20.17 -9.48
C PRO A 144 10.20 -19.60 -9.91
N GLU A 145 9.82 -18.46 -9.35
CA GLU A 145 8.63 -17.68 -9.75
C GLU A 145 7.31 -18.47 -9.75
N SER A 146 7.21 -19.49 -8.90
CA SER A 146 6.04 -20.34 -8.75
C SER A 146 5.14 -19.86 -7.62
N GLU A 147 3.84 -20.10 -7.75
CA GLU A 147 2.89 -19.85 -6.68
C GLU A 147 2.91 -20.98 -5.64
N ILE A 148 2.79 -20.58 -4.37
CA ILE A 148 2.57 -21.47 -3.23
C ILE A 148 1.30 -20.98 -2.53
N GLU A 149 0.34 -21.87 -2.35
CA GLU A 149 -0.82 -21.59 -1.51
C GLU A 149 -0.46 -21.92 -0.05
N ILE A 150 -0.80 -21.04 0.88
CA ILE A 150 -0.70 -21.30 2.31
C ILE A 150 -2.12 -21.37 2.85
N TRP A 151 -2.42 -22.50 3.48
CA TRP A 151 -3.73 -22.84 4.03
C TRP A 151 -3.60 -22.92 5.54
N LEU A 152 -4.17 -21.95 6.26
CA LEU A 152 -4.21 -21.95 7.71
C LEU A 152 -5.65 -22.20 8.17
N PHE A 153 -5.84 -23.29 8.90
CA PHE A 153 -7.07 -23.63 9.59
C PHE A 153 -6.91 -23.27 11.05
N TYR A 154 -7.78 -22.40 11.55
CA TYR A 154 -7.71 -21.94 12.93
C TYR A 154 -9.08 -21.71 13.52
N HIS A 155 -9.14 -21.67 14.85
CA HIS A 155 -10.30 -21.19 15.56
C HIS A 155 -9.95 -20.26 16.71
N THR A 156 -10.94 -19.47 17.06
CA THR A 156 -10.94 -18.57 18.22
C THR A 156 -12.31 -18.72 18.88
N ALA A 157 -12.40 -18.57 20.21
CA ALA A 157 -13.71 -18.64 20.86
C ALA A 157 -14.64 -17.51 20.36
N VAL A 158 -15.94 -17.78 20.33
CA VAL A 158 -16.93 -16.77 19.89
C VAL A 158 -16.83 -15.53 20.78
N GLY A 159 -16.75 -14.34 20.16
CA GLY A 159 -16.57 -13.06 20.86
C GLY A 159 -15.11 -12.64 21.06
N GLU A 160 -14.16 -13.55 20.85
CA GLU A 160 -12.74 -13.28 20.90
C GLU A 160 -12.20 -12.69 19.58
N LYS A 161 -10.95 -12.21 19.58
CA LYS A 161 -10.35 -11.36 18.54
C LYS A 161 -9.35 -12.11 17.68
N ILE A 162 -9.41 -11.87 16.37
CA ILE A 162 -8.52 -12.49 15.38
C ILE A 162 -7.44 -11.49 14.95
N TRP A 163 -6.17 -11.92 14.91
CA TRP A 163 -5.07 -11.05 14.47
C TRP A 163 -5.16 -10.71 12.97
N PRO A 164 -5.13 -9.42 12.59
CA PRO A 164 -5.43 -8.99 11.23
C PRO A 164 -4.19 -8.98 10.34
N VAL A 165 -3.94 -10.06 9.58
CA VAL A 165 -2.81 -10.12 8.65
C VAL A 165 -3.28 -9.86 7.22
N TYR A 166 -4.09 -10.74 6.65
CA TYR A 166 -4.39 -10.76 5.22
C TYR A 166 -5.80 -10.28 4.88
N ARG A 167 -5.91 -9.33 3.96
CA ARG A 167 -7.13 -9.14 3.18
C ARG A 167 -7.09 -10.11 2.00
N ILE A 168 -8.17 -10.84 1.76
CA ILE A 168 -8.24 -11.86 0.70
C ILE A 168 -8.21 -11.22 -0.69
N GLN A 169 -7.33 -11.69 -1.57
CA GLN A 169 -7.23 -11.25 -2.96
C GLN A 169 -7.91 -12.28 -3.89
N LYS A 170 -9.25 -12.31 -3.90
CA LYS A 170 -10.02 -13.37 -4.58
C LYS A 170 -9.73 -13.54 -6.08
N HIS A 171 -9.33 -12.46 -6.77
CA HIS A 171 -8.91 -12.50 -8.17
C HIS A 171 -7.64 -13.33 -8.41
N ARG A 172 -6.88 -13.62 -7.35
CA ARG A 172 -5.71 -14.52 -7.36
C ARG A 172 -6.02 -15.93 -6.84
N GLY A 173 -7.29 -16.33 -6.82
CA GLY A 173 -7.69 -17.67 -6.35
C GLY A 173 -7.61 -17.85 -4.84
N GLU A 174 -7.42 -16.77 -4.08
CA GLU A 174 -7.43 -16.77 -2.61
C GLU A 174 -8.83 -16.77 -2.05
N ARG A 175 -8.99 -17.35 -0.86
CA ARG A 175 -10.30 -17.60 -0.26
C ARG A 175 -10.26 -17.51 1.26
N VAL A 176 -11.42 -17.24 1.82
CA VAL A 176 -11.68 -17.40 3.25
C VAL A 176 -12.97 -18.18 3.45
N TRP A 177 -12.90 -19.25 4.25
CA TRP A 177 -14.06 -20.05 4.60
C TRP A 177 -14.26 -20.06 6.10
N GLY A 178 -15.51 -20.03 6.54
CA GLY A 178 -15.90 -20.12 7.94
C GLY A 178 -16.87 -21.27 8.18
N ALA A 179 -16.71 -21.95 9.31
CA ALA A 179 -17.61 -23.03 9.74
C ALA A 179 -17.70 -23.11 11.28
N GLY A 180 -18.56 -24.01 11.75
CA GLY A 180 -18.68 -24.35 13.17
C GLY A 180 -17.66 -25.40 13.65
N ASP A 181 -16.94 -26.04 12.73
CA ASP A 181 -15.97 -27.11 13.02
C ASP A 181 -14.87 -27.19 11.95
N LEU A 182 -13.76 -27.85 12.31
CA LEU A 182 -12.60 -28.05 11.44
C LEU A 182 -12.86 -28.99 10.26
N ALA A 183 -13.65 -30.05 10.46
CA ALA A 183 -13.85 -31.09 9.45
C ALA A 183 -14.54 -30.53 8.20
N THR A 184 -15.53 -29.66 8.41
CA THR A 184 -16.20 -28.90 7.34
C THR A 184 -15.21 -28.05 6.55
N LEU A 185 -14.23 -27.42 7.21
CA LEU A 185 -13.23 -26.60 6.51
C LEU A 185 -12.24 -27.44 5.71
N LEU A 186 -11.79 -28.57 6.25
CA LEU A 186 -10.80 -29.43 5.57
C LEU A 186 -11.32 -29.94 4.22
N ALA A 187 -12.64 -30.11 4.05
CA ALA A 187 -13.25 -30.51 2.78
C ALA A 187 -12.98 -29.51 1.62
N PHE A 188 -12.69 -28.25 1.91
CA PHE A 188 -12.36 -27.27 0.86
C PHE A 188 -11.02 -27.54 0.15
N GLN A 189 -10.16 -28.43 0.68
CA GLN A 189 -8.95 -28.86 -0.03
C GLN A 189 -9.28 -29.56 -1.36
N ASP A 190 -10.43 -30.25 -1.43
CA ASP A 190 -10.92 -30.90 -2.65
C ASP A 190 -11.49 -29.89 -3.67
N THR A 191 -11.97 -28.74 -3.19
CA THR A 191 -12.55 -27.66 -4.01
C THR A 191 -11.87 -26.32 -3.74
N PRO A 192 -10.57 -26.17 -4.10
CA PRO A 192 -9.72 -25.07 -3.64
C PRO A 192 -10.08 -23.68 -4.18
N LEU A 193 -11.05 -23.61 -5.10
CA LEU A 193 -11.55 -22.39 -5.72
C LEU A 193 -13.00 -22.09 -5.38
N ALA A 194 -13.63 -22.92 -4.53
CA ALA A 194 -14.98 -22.67 -4.02
C ALA A 194 -15.08 -21.24 -3.47
N ASP A 195 -16.22 -20.60 -3.67
CA ASP A 195 -16.41 -19.23 -3.24
C ASP A 195 -16.21 -19.09 -1.73
N SER A 196 -15.64 -17.96 -1.32
CA SER A 196 -15.46 -17.63 0.09
C SER A 196 -16.83 -17.60 0.80
N THR A 197 -16.83 -17.87 2.11
CA THR A 197 -18.05 -17.69 2.92
C THR A 197 -18.48 -16.22 2.86
N ALA A 198 -19.67 -15.95 2.34
CA ALA A 198 -20.13 -14.58 2.06
C ALA A 198 -20.12 -13.64 3.28
N ALA A 199 -20.37 -14.16 4.48
CA ALA A 199 -20.31 -13.38 5.73
C ALA A 199 -18.89 -12.92 6.09
N LEU A 200 -17.86 -13.61 5.57
CA LEU A 200 -16.45 -13.28 5.78
C LEU A 200 -15.91 -12.43 4.62
N ASP A 201 -16.34 -12.68 3.38
CA ASP A 201 -15.86 -11.92 2.21
C ASP A 201 -16.71 -10.67 1.91
N THR A 202 -16.63 -9.68 2.81
CA THR A 202 -17.35 -8.40 2.68
C THR A 202 -16.42 -7.25 2.31
N GLY A 203 -16.95 -6.21 1.67
CA GLY A 203 -16.20 -4.98 1.39
C GLY A 203 -14.98 -5.15 0.48
N TYR A 204 -14.99 -6.15 -0.42
CA TYR A 204 -13.89 -6.43 -1.34
C TYR A 204 -13.44 -5.18 -2.12
N GLY A 205 -12.13 -4.96 -2.21
CA GLY A 205 -11.57 -3.79 -2.88
C GLY A 205 -11.65 -2.49 -2.07
N THR A 206 -12.05 -2.55 -0.79
CA THR A 206 -12.15 -1.38 0.09
C THR A 206 -11.32 -1.53 1.36
N GLN A 207 -11.16 -0.43 2.10
CA GLN A 207 -10.50 -0.44 3.42
C GLN A 207 -11.22 -1.29 4.45
N ALA A 208 -12.55 -1.37 4.34
CA ALA A 208 -13.41 -2.09 5.26
C ALA A 208 -13.33 -3.60 5.07
N GLN A 209 -12.64 -4.09 4.03
CA GLN A 209 -12.47 -5.53 3.83
C GLN A 209 -11.83 -6.17 5.08
N PRO A 210 -12.44 -7.23 5.63
CA PRO A 210 -11.92 -7.98 6.76
C PRO A 210 -10.48 -8.49 6.54
N GLN A 211 -9.73 -8.57 7.64
CA GLN A 211 -8.37 -9.09 7.67
C GLN A 211 -8.29 -10.33 8.56
N TYR A 212 -7.64 -11.37 8.07
CA TYR A 212 -7.59 -12.67 8.72
C TYR A 212 -6.18 -13.07 9.12
N TRP A 213 -6.08 -13.98 10.10
CA TRP A 213 -4.82 -14.51 10.57
C TRP A 213 -4.15 -15.38 9.50
N GLY A 214 -2.82 -15.42 9.54
CA GLY A 214 -1.98 -16.10 8.55
C GLY A 214 -0.51 -15.88 8.86
N ALA A 215 0.36 -16.46 8.02
CA ALA A 215 1.80 -16.36 8.23
C ALA A 215 2.32 -14.93 8.01
N ASP A 216 3.00 -14.32 8.97
CA ASP A 216 3.54 -12.95 8.87
C ASP A 216 5.02 -12.93 8.42
N PHE A 217 5.81 -13.89 8.89
CA PHE A 217 7.16 -14.18 8.41
C PHE A 217 7.22 -15.53 7.71
N MET A 218 7.95 -15.58 6.60
CA MET A 218 8.11 -16.79 5.79
C MET A 218 9.54 -16.87 5.28
N VAL A 219 10.20 -17.98 5.56
CA VAL A 219 11.58 -18.21 5.13
C VAL A 219 11.71 -19.54 4.43
N ALA A 220 12.60 -19.60 3.44
CA ALA A 220 12.91 -20.83 2.73
C ALA A 220 14.41 -21.00 2.52
N LYS A 221 14.86 -22.25 2.59
CA LYS A 221 16.11 -22.70 1.97
C LYS A 221 15.86 -23.05 0.51
N GLY A 222 16.93 -23.14 -0.26
CA GLY A 222 16.86 -23.45 -1.68
C GLY A 222 18.15 -23.07 -2.38
N ASP A 223 18.12 -22.89 -3.69
CA ASP A 223 19.31 -22.55 -4.45
C ASP A 223 19.51 -21.03 -4.46
N TRP A 224 19.50 -20.39 -3.27
CA TRP A 224 19.72 -18.94 -3.16
C TRP A 224 21.07 -18.62 -3.80
N ASP A 225 21.07 -17.64 -4.70
CA ASP A 225 22.16 -17.33 -5.60
C ASP A 225 23.03 -16.16 -5.13
N GLY A 226 22.88 -15.75 -3.86
CA GLY A 226 23.64 -14.65 -3.27
C GLY A 226 23.06 -13.26 -3.57
N ARG A 227 21.95 -13.17 -4.32
CA ARG A 227 21.29 -11.88 -4.58
C ARG A 227 20.84 -11.20 -3.28
N PRO A 228 20.67 -9.86 -3.27
CA PRO A 228 20.18 -9.16 -2.10
C PRO A 228 18.80 -9.65 -1.67
N VAL A 229 18.59 -9.73 -0.35
CA VAL A 229 17.27 -9.95 0.27
C VAL A 229 17.04 -8.84 1.28
N ALA A 230 15.93 -8.12 1.15
CA ALA A 230 15.69 -6.89 1.87
C ALA A 230 14.80 -7.08 3.11
N LEU A 231 15.29 -6.66 4.28
CA LEU A 231 14.43 -6.36 5.43
C LEU A 231 14.01 -4.90 5.35
N ALA A 232 12.73 -4.62 5.17
CA ALA A 232 12.24 -3.27 4.89
C ALA A 232 11.46 -2.68 6.07
N PHE A 233 11.94 -1.53 6.55
CA PHE A 233 11.24 -0.67 7.51
C PHE A 233 10.42 0.34 6.73
N VAL A 234 9.11 0.32 6.93
CA VAL A 234 8.17 1.11 6.13
C VAL A 234 7.08 1.74 6.98
N ASP A 235 6.51 2.80 6.45
CA ASP A 235 5.30 3.38 7.00
C ASP A 235 4.08 3.12 6.09
N SER A 236 3.03 3.94 6.19
CA SER A 236 1.84 3.86 5.34
C SER A 236 2.15 3.84 3.85
N ILE A 237 3.17 4.60 3.42
CA ILE A 237 3.52 4.75 2.00
C ILE A 237 4.18 3.48 1.48
N GLY A 238 5.13 2.90 2.23
CA GLY A 238 5.78 1.66 1.84
C GLY A 238 4.90 0.41 2.06
N GLU A 239 3.99 0.40 3.04
CA GLU A 239 3.21 -0.80 3.38
C GLU A 239 2.02 -1.07 2.46
N ALA A 240 1.38 -0.04 1.86
CA ALA A 240 0.22 -0.09 0.93
C ALA A 240 -1.06 0.60 1.43
N ARG A 241 -0.96 1.63 2.27
CA ARG A 241 -2.16 2.36 2.71
C ARG A 241 -2.91 2.93 1.50
N GLN A 242 -4.21 2.67 1.43
CA GLN A 242 -5.13 3.04 0.35
C GLN A 242 -5.01 2.24 -0.96
N GLU A 243 -4.24 1.15 -0.97
CA GLU A 243 -4.33 0.14 -2.01
C GLU A 243 -4.92 -1.15 -1.41
N TYR A 244 -5.97 -1.68 -2.04
CA TYR A 244 -6.77 -2.79 -1.50
C TYR A 244 -6.66 -4.04 -2.36
N SER A 245 -7.29 -5.12 -1.90
CA SER A 245 -7.05 -6.46 -2.44
C SER A 245 -7.33 -6.63 -3.93
N ALA A 246 -8.22 -5.84 -4.53
CA ALA A 246 -8.48 -5.86 -5.97
C ALA A 246 -7.32 -5.31 -6.81
N ALA A 247 -6.49 -4.44 -6.21
CA ALA A 247 -5.43 -3.75 -6.92
C ALA A 247 -4.11 -4.52 -6.97
N ALA A 248 -4.00 -5.66 -6.28
CA ALA A 248 -2.78 -6.47 -6.22
C ALA A 248 -2.27 -6.83 -7.63
N ASP A 249 -0.95 -6.90 -7.79
CA ASP A 249 -0.37 -7.42 -9.04
C ASP A 249 -0.50 -8.94 -9.13
N ALA A 250 -0.10 -9.52 -10.26
CA ALA A 250 -0.17 -10.96 -10.49
C ALA A 250 0.60 -11.79 -9.43
N ARG A 251 1.62 -11.21 -8.78
CA ARG A 251 2.44 -11.87 -7.75
C ARG A 251 1.99 -11.53 -6.32
N GLY A 252 0.83 -10.88 -6.18
CA GLY A 252 0.18 -10.59 -4.91
C GLY A 252 0.63 -9.31 -4.21
N ASN A 253 1.48 -8.49 -4.84
CA ASN A 253 2.04 -7.30 -4.23
C ASN A 253 1.07 -6.11 -4.26
N LEU A 254 1.00 -5.47 -3.09
CA LEU A 254 0.42 -4.14 -2.89
C LEU A 254 1.55 -3.17 -2.50
N ALA A 255 1.31 -1.89 -2.76
CA ALA A 255 2.26 -0.78 -2.72
C ALA A 255 3.32 -0.79 -3.82
N TRP A 256 3.93 0.39 -3.97
CA TRP A 256 5.01 0.63 -4.90
C TRP A 256 6.28 -0.09 -4.46
N LEU A 257 6.57 -0.19 -3.16
CA LEU A 257 7.84 -0.73 -2.70
C LEU A 257 7.92 -2.24 -2.94
N ARG A 258 6.89 -3.01 -2.59
CA ARG A 258 6.85 -4.45 -2.90
C ARG A 258 6.90 -4.70 -4.40
N ARG A 259 6.09 -3.96 -5.18
CA ARG A 259 6.09 -4.06 -6.65
C ARG A 259 7.44 -3.70 -7.26
N TRP A 260 8.09 -2.65 -6.79
CA TRP A 260 9.39 -2.23 -7.30
C TRP A 260 10.49 -3.23 -6.94
N LEU A 261 10.51 -3.72 -5.69
CA LEU A 261 11.44 -4.77 -5.24
C LEU A 261 11.26 -6.05 -6.05
N ASP A 262 10.02 -6.49 -6.22
CA ASP A 262 9.67 -7.73 -6.91
C ASP A 262 9.59 -7.55 -8.44
N LYS A 263 9.69 -6.35 -9.03
CA LYS A 263 9.72 -6.19 -10.50
C LYS A 263 11.02 -6.74 -11.07
N ASP A 264 10.96 -7.48 -12.17
CA ASP A 264 12.18 -7.97 -12.81
C ASP A 264 12.94 -6.83 -13.53
N GLY A 265 14.28 -6.93 -13.55
CA GLY A 265 15.18 -5.92 -14.09
C GLY A 265 16.31 -5.52 -13.14
N GLY A 266 17.39 -4.95 -13.69
CA GLY A 266 18.61 -4.67 -12.91
C GLY A 266 19.24 -5.98 -12.39
N PRO A 267 19.47 -6.15 -11.07
CA PRO A 267 19.89 -7.42 -10.47
C PRO A 267 18.75 -8.45 -10.34
N GLY A 268 17.55 -8.16 -10.86
CA GLY A 268 16.38 -9.02 -10.81
C GLY A 268 15.40 -8.66 -9.69
N ARG A 269 14.54 -9.61 -9.34
CA ARG A 269 13.60 -9.50 -8.21
C ARG A 269 14.36 -9.63 -6.90
N ILE A 270 14.10 -8.69 -5.99
CA ILE A 270 14.65 -8.64 -4.64
C ILE A 270 13.63 -9.27 -3.69
N PRO A 271 13.88 -10.48 -3.16
CA PRO A 271 13.05 -11.04 -2.10
C PRO A 271 13.07 -10.12 -0.90
N HIS A 272 11.97 -10.04 -0.16
CA HIS A 272 11.82 -9.03 0.87
C HIS A 272 10.95 -9.47 2.02
N CYS A 273 11.13 -8.80 3.15
CA CYS A 273 10.20 -8.81 4.27
C CYS A 273 9.95 -7.36 4.71
N LEU A 274 8.78 -6.82 4.38
CA LEU A 274 8.33 -5.55 4.94
C LEU A 274 7.79 -5.79 6.35
N ILE A 275 8.43 -5.16 7.33
CA ILE A 275 8.02 -5.24 8.74
C ILE A 275 7.24 -4.02 9.21
N GLY A 276 7.14 -2.97 8.41
CA GLY A 276 6.40 -1.76 8.77
C GLY A 276 4.87 -1.84 8.63
N MET A 277 4.17 -0.76 8.99
CA MET A 277 2.70 -0.66 8.96
C MET A 277 2.23 0.81 8.82
N PRO A 278 0.97 1.05 8.44
CA PRO A 278 0.43 2.40 8.35
C PRO A 278 0.56 3.20 9.65
N GLY A 279 1.15 4.39 9.55
CA GLY A 279 1.39 5.29 10.69
C GLY A 279 2.71 5.07 11.43
N ALA A 280 3.48 4.02 11.10
CA ALA A 280 4.76 3.75 11.76
C ALA A 280 5.69 4.97 11.71
N GLY A 281 6.30 5.29 12.85
CA GLY A 281 7.28 6.37 13.01
C GLY A 281 8.64 5.84 13.42
N SER A 282 9.70 6.42 12.87
CA SER A 282 11.09 6.00 13.16
C SER A 282 11.40 6.08 14.66
N VAL A 283 10.80 7.06 15.35
CA VAL A 283 10.97 7.26 16.80
C VAL A 283 10.56 6.04 17.64
N ARG A 284 9.64 5.20 17.16
CA ARG A 284 9.10 4.06 17.91
C ARG A 284 9.57 2.70 17.44
N GLU A 285 10.11 2.57 16.23
CA GLU A 285 10.57 1.28 15.72
C GLU A 285 11.69 0.67 16.58
N TYR A 286 11.58 -0.61 16.92
CA TYR A 286 12.57 -1.37 17.68
C TYR A 286 12.89 -0.79 19.07
N THR A 287 11.91 -0.17 19.72
CA THR A 287 12.04 0.35 21.09
C THR A 287 10.73 0.14 21.87
N GLY A 288 10.66 0.63 23.10
CA GLY A 288 9.50 0.51 23.96
C GLY A 288 9.46 -0.77 24.79
N ALA A 289 8.51 -0.81 25.74
CA ALA A 289 8.27 -1.92 26.64
C ALA A 289 6.84 -1.87 27.17
N GLY A 290 6.34 -3.00 27.70
CA GLY A 290 4.97 -3.08 28.23
C GLY A 290 3.96 -2.63 27.17
N SER A 291 3.14 -1.63 27.47
CA SER A 291 2.14 -1.14 26.54
C SER A 291 2.71 -0.48 25.30
N THR A 292 3.95 0.05 25.29
CA THR A 292 4.54 0.75 24.12
C THR A 292 5.48 -0.13 23.29
N ILE A 293 5.49 -1.44 23.53
CA ILE A 293 6.42 -2.37 22.90
C ILE A 293 6.35 -2.29 21.37
N ALA A 294 7.51 -2.25 20.73
CA ALA A 294 7.68 -2.32 19.28
C ALA A 294 8.94 -3.14 18.94
N THR A 295 9.14 -4.25 19.66
CA THR A 295 10.33 -5.09 19.61
C THR A 295 10.05 -6.54 19.21
N ARG A 296 8.80 -7.01 19.19
CA ARG A 296 8.45 -8.40 18.90
C ARG A 296 8.85 -8.80 17.49
N ARG A 297 8.61 -7.96 16.48
CA ARG A 297 9.05 -8.21 15.10
C ARG A 297 10.57 -8.39 15.01
N ARG A 298 11.34 -7.57 15.74
CA ARG A 298 12.80 -7.74 15.86
C ARG A 298 13.14 -9.07 16.50
N ASP A 299 12.48 -9.41 17.60
CA ASP A 299 12.76 -10.64 18.35
C ASP A 299 12.42 -11.90 17.55
N ILE A 300 11.36 -11.89 16.73
CA ILE A 300 11.03 -12.98 15.79
C ILE A 300 12.11 -13.14 14.70
N ILE A 301 12.67 -12.03 14.20
CA ILE A 301 13.81 -12.10 13.26
C ILE A 301 15.03 -12.71 13.94
N ARG A 302 15.25 -12.44 15.24
CA ARG A 302 16.32 -13.08 16.02
C ARG A 302 16.08 -14.57 16.19
N GLU A 303 14.83 -15.02 16.38
CA GLU A 303 14.53 -16.46 16.47
C GLU A 303 15.01 -17.24 15.23
N ILE A 304 14.98 -16.61 14.04
CA ILE A 304 15.47 -17.21 12.80
C ILE A 304 16.95 -17.56 12.88
N ILE A 305 17.79 -16.74 13.53
CA ILE A 305 19.24 -16.99 13.58
C ILE A 305 19.57 -18.31 14.28
N ALA A 306 18.75 -18.71 15.26
CA ALA A 306 18.93 -19.92 16.04
C ALA A 306 18.83 -21.19 15.19
N PHE A 307 17.98 -21.17 14.16
CA PHE A 307 17.84 -22.26 13.19
C PHE A 307 18.47 -21.95 11.83
N ASN A 308 19.25 -20.87 11.73
CA ASN A 308 19.89 -20.41 10.51
C ASN A 308 21.41 -20.28 10.64
N GLY A 309 22.02 -21.05 11.54
CA GLY A 309 23.47 -21.09 11.73
C GLY A 309 24.08 -19.73 12.10
N ASN A 310 23.37 -18.94 12.91
CA ASN A 310 23.73 -17.57 13.29
C ASN A 310 23.78 -16.57 12.12
N LYS A 311 23.09 -16.84 11.01
CA LYS A 311 22.97 -15.93 9.86
C LYS A 311 21.57 -15.30 9.80
N TRP A 312 21.52 -14.03 9.42
CA TRP A 312 20.25 -13.34 9.18
C TRP A 312 19.49 -13.91 7.96
N PRO A 313 18.17 -13.81 7.87
CA PRO A 313 17.41 -14.22 6.67
C PRO A 313 17.39 -13.18 5.54
N PHE A 314 18.24 -12.17 5.63
CA PHE A 314 18.35 -11.05 4.70
C PHE A 314 19.80 -10.57 4.60
N THR A 315 20.09 -9.67 3.66
CA THR A 315 21.44 -9.14 3.42
C THR A 315 21.50 -7.62 3.39
N VAL A 316 20.36 -6.94 3.30
CA VAL A 316 20.27 -5.47 3.23
C VAL A 316 19.05 -4.98 3.99
N VAL A 317 19.16 -3.80 4.59
CA VAL A 317 18.03 -3.07 5.16
C VAL A 317 17.56 -2.01 4.17
N ALA A 318 16.28 -2.01 3.84
CA ALA A 318 15.60 -0.95 3.11
C ALA A 318 14.86 -0.06 4.11
N ASN A 319 15.25 1.21 4.24
CA ASN A 319 14.63 2.13 5.21
C ASN A 319 13.82 3.22 4.50
N GLN A 320 12.49 3.11 4.49
CA GLN A 320 11.58 4.13 3.95
C GLN A 320 11.04 5.08 5.03
N MET A 321 11.40 4.87 6.30
CA MET A 321 10.85 5.61 7.42
C MET A 321 11.16 7.11 7.37
N GLY A 322 10.42 7.90 8.16
CA GLY A 322 10.59 9.34 8.27
C GLY A 322 9.35 10.15 7.89
N GLN A 323 8.37 9.55 7.21
CA GLN A 323 7.19 10.27 6.72
C GLN A 323 6.21 10.69 7.82
N ASN A 324 6.10 9.88 8.89
CA ASN A 324 5.16 10.09 10.01
C ASN A 324 5.85 10.62 11.28
N ASP A 325 7.17 10.73 11.27
CA ASP A 325 7.86 11.47 12.32
C ASP A 325 7.50 12.95 12.15
N THR A 326 7.09 13.61 13.23
CA THR A 326 6.68 15.01 13.21
C THR A 326 7.32 15.76 14.36
N SER A 327 7.86 16.94 14.10
CA SER A 327 8.43 17.83 15.11
C SER A 327 8.44 19.26 14.61
N THR A 328 8.33 20.24 15.51
CA THR A 328 8.60 21.66 15.19
C THR A 328 10.09 21.97 15.10
N SER A 329 10.95 21.05 15.55
CA SER A 329 12.40 21.11 15.46
C SER A 329 12.94 20.05 14.53
N TYR A 330 13.63 20.47 13.46
CA TYR A 330 14.32 19.57 12.55
C TYR A 330 15.38 18.71 13.27
N SER A 331 16.07 19.24 14.28
CA SER A 331 17.06 18.47 15.04
C SER A 331 16.43 17.25 15.71
N THR A 332 15.23 17.38 16.27
CA THR A 332 14.48 16.26 16.84
C THR A 332 14.07 15.27 15.74
N TRP A 333 13.59 15.76 14.60
CA TRP A 333 13.19 14.88 13.50
C TRP A 333 14.38 14.06 12.97
N PHE A 334 15.49 14.72 12.67
CA PHE A 334 16.66 14.05 12.10
C PHE A 334 17.42 13.22 13.13
N ASN A 335 17.79 13.79 14.28
CA ASN A 335 18.66 13.12 15.25
C ASN A 335 17.88 12.15 16.14
N THR A 336 16.82 12.64 16.79
CA THR A 336 16.08 11.84 17.79
C THR A 336 15.19 10.80 17.13
N ASN A 337 14.55 11.11 16.00
CA ASN A 337 13.60 10.19 15.39
C ASN A 337 14.28 9.29 14.34
N TYR A 338 14.74 9.87 13.23
CA TYR A 338 15.26 9.09 12.09
C TYR A 338 16.61 8.42 12.40
N ARG A 339 17.63 9.19 12.81
CA ARG A 339 18.97 8.64 13.07
C ARG A 339 19.01 7.67 14.24
N SER A 340 18.18 7.87 15.27
CA SER A 340 18.13 6.91 16.37
C SER A 340 17.60 5.54 15.93
N LEU A 341 16.67 5.48 14.96
CA LEU A 341 16.30 4.21 14.33
C LEU A 341 17.51 3.59 13.61
N VAL A 342 18.22 4.36 12.80
CA VAL A 342 19.43 3.89 12.09
C VAL A 342 20.46 3.33 13.07
N THR A 343 20.70 3.99 14.20
CA THR A 343 21.58 3.50 15.27
C THR A 343 21.09 2.17 15.84
N ARG A 344 19.79 2.01 16.11
CA ARG A 344 19.21 0.75 16.60
C ARG A 344 19.35 -0.38 15.57
N ILE A 345 19.15 -0.08 14.28
CA ILE A 345 19.32 -1.04 13.18
C ILE A 345 20.79 -1.48 13.08
N ARG A 346 21.74 -0.55 13.15
CA ARG A 346 23.18 -0.89 13.09
C ARG A 346 23.64 -1.70 14.30
N ALA A 347 23.09 -1.41 15.48
CA ALA A 347 23.37 -2.18 16.68
C ALA A 347 22.83 -3.61 16.60
N GLU A 348 21.65 -3.77 15.99
CA GLU A 348 20.99 -5.07 15.82
C GLU A 348 21.65 -5.92 14.71
N TYR A 349 21.90 -5.29 13.57
CA TYR A 349 22.35 -5.94 12.34
C TYR A 349 23.73 -5.43 11.94
N ALA A 350 24.71 -5.65 12.81
CA ALA A 350 26.08 -5.19 12.58
C ALA A 350 26.61 -5.65 11.21
N GLY A 351 27.17 -4.71 10.44
CA GLY A 351 27.70 -4.97 9.11
C GLY A 351 26.66 -5.05 7.98
N VAL A 352 25.35 -5.03 8.29
CA VAL A 352 24.32 -4.99 7.24
C VAL A 352 24.18 -3.58 6.69
N LYS A 353 24.23 -3.46 5.36
CA LYS A 353 24.04 -2.21 4.64
C LYS A 353 22.63 -1.66 4.82
N ILE A 354 22.50 -0.36 5.07
CA ILE A 354 21.23 0.36 5.17
C ILE A 354 21.08 1.26 3.95
N VAL A 355 20.11 0.95 3.10
CA VAL A 355 19.75 1.76 1.93
C VAL A 355 18.44 2.48 2.20
N ALA A 356 18.50 3.81 2.20
CA ALA A 356 17.36 4.65 2.52
C ALA A 356 16.53 5.00 1.28
N PHE A 357 15.22 5.14 1.50
CA PHE A 357 14.27 5.73 0.57
C PHE A 357 13.78 7.03 1.21
N PRO A 358 14.33 8.19 0.79
CA PRO A 358 14.00 9.46 1.41
C PRO A 358 12.48 9.74 1.41
N PRO A 359 11.94 10.33 2.49
CA PRO A 359 10.54 10.74 2.52
C PRO A 359 10.29 11.88 1.52
N LEU A 360 9.02 12.05 1.18
CA LEU A 360 8.59 13.06 0.22
C LEU A 360 7.62 14.02 0.87
N GLY A 361 7.63 15.25 0.37
CA GLY A 361 6.66 16.26 0.73
C GLY A 361 5.21 15.83 0.52
N ARG A 362 4.30 16.38 1.33
CA ARG A 362 2.85 16.21 1.19
C ARG A 362 2.20 17.48 0.64
N THR A 363 1.23 17.29 -0.22
CA THR A 363 0.41 18.39 -0.74
C THR A 363 -1.05 18.23 -0.38
N ASP A 364 -1.71 19.36 -0.15
CA ASP A 364 -3.15 19.50 -0.02
C ASP A 364 -3.72 19.89 -1.38
N ILE A 365 -4.78 19.22 -1.82
CA ILE A 365 -5.51 19.55 -3.06
C ILE A 365 -6.66 20.53 -2.78
N GLN A 366 -6.80 20.96 -1.53
CA GLN A 366 -7.79 21.94 -1.10
C GLN A 366 -7.14 23.25 -0.67
N ARG A 367 -7.90 24.34 -0.84
CA ARG A 367 -7.54 25.68 -0.35
C ARG A 367 -8.69 26.25 0.47
N THR A 368 -8.34 26.97 1.53
CA THR A 368 -9.32 27.78 2.28
C THR A 368 -9.80 28.93 1.41
N ILE A 369 -11.11 29.15 1.40
CA ILE A 369 -11.75 30.23 0.63
C ILE A 369 -12.75 31.01 1.48
N THR A 370 -13.19 32.17 0.99
CA THR A 370 -14.41 32.85 1.46
C THR A 370 -15.43 32.91 0.35
N LEU A 371 -16.71 33.03 0.71
CA LEU A 371 -17.83 33.06 -0.25
C LEU A 371 -18.76 34.23 0.03
N THR A 372 -19.05 35.00 -1.02
CA THR A 372 -20.19 35.92 -1.08
C THR A 372 -21.12 35.48 -2.21
N SER A 373 -22.34 36.00 -2.27
CA SER A 373 -23.23 35.75 -3.40
C SER A 373 -24.10 36.96 -3.74
N ALA A 374 -24.58 36.97 -4.99
CA ALA A 374 -25.65 37.82 -5.48
C ALA A 374 -26.64 36.94 -6.26
N GLY A 375 -27.87 36.82 -5.75
CA GLY A 375 -28.86 35.88 -6.30
C GLY A 375 -28.39 34.43 -6.22
N THR A 376 -28.30 33.76 -7.37
CA THR A 376 -27.86 32.36 -7.50
C THR A 376 -26.41 32.22 -7.94
N VAL A 377 -25.63 33.31 -7.92
CA VAL A 377 -24.20 33.31 -8.27
C VAL A 377 -23.38 33.51 -7.00
N ALA A 378 -22.57 32.52 -6.65
CA ALA A 378 -21.58 32.62 -5.58
C ALA A 378 -20.23 33.07 -6.15
N THR A 379 -19.56 33.97 -5.45
CA THR A 379 -18.18 34.40 -5.73
C THR A 379 -17.27 33.86 -4.63
N ALA A 380 -16.31 33.05 -5.04
CA ALA A 380 -15.27 32.51 -4.17
C ALA A 380 -14.00 33.34 -4.26
N THR A 381 -13.44 33.71 -3.10
CA THR A 381 -12.14 34.36 -3.00
C THR A 381 -11.13 33.37 -2.42
N VAL A 382 -10.05 33.13 -3.17
CA VAL A 382 -8.91 32.27 -2.80
C VAL A 382 -7.71 33.16 -2.50
N ALA A 383 -7.41 33.38 -1.22
CA ALA A 383 -6.31 34.28 -0.83
C ALA A 383 -4.94 33.85 -1.38
N SER A 384 -4.70 32.55 -1.51
CA SER A 384 -3.49 31.97 -2.10
C SER A 384 -3.50 31.88 -3.63
N GLY A 385 -4.54 32.42 -4.28
CA GLY A 385 -4.69 32.48 -5.73
C GLY A 385 -5.44 31.31 -6.36
N THR A 386 -5.80 31.46 -7.63
CA THR A 386 -6.54 30.48 -8.46
C THR A 386 -5.63 29.73 -9.43
N THR A 387 -4.30 29.90 -9.35
CA THR A 387 -3.33 29.23 -10.23
C THR A 387 -3.58 27.73 -10.31
N GLY A 388 -3.76 27.21 -11.53
CA GLY A 388 -4.10 25.81 -11.80
C GLY A 388 -5.59 25.55 -12.01
N LEU A 389 -6.48 26.47 -11.60
CA LEU A 389 -7.90 26.43 -11.94
C LEU A 389 -8.14 26.99 -13.35
N GLN A 390 -9.16 26.47 -14.02
CA GLN A 390 -9.60 26.89 -15.35
C GLN A 390 -11.13 27.03 -15.39
N SER A 391 -11.65 28.00 -16.15
CA SER A 391 -13.08 28.11 -16.40
C SER A 391 -13.60 26.86 -17.11
N GLY A 392 -14.76 26.36 -16.67
CA GLY A 392 -15.36 25.12 -17.17
C GLY A 392 -14.96 23.86 -16.40
N GLN A 393 -14.01 23.93 -15.45
CA GLN A 393 -13.65 22.76 -14.64
C GLN A 393 -14.61 22.55 -13.46
N THR A 394 -14.65 21.32 -12.94
CA THR A 394 -15.38 21.01 -11.70
C THR A 394 -14.52 21.23 -10.46
N VAL A 395 -15.07 21.92 -9.45
CA VAL A 395 -14.47 22.13 -8.12
C VAL A 395 -15.46 21.67 -7.05
N SER A 396 -14.96 21.02 -5.99
CA SER A 396 -15.75 20.72 -4.79
C SER A 396 -15.70 21.88 -3.80
N ILE A 397 -16.85 22.28 -3.25
CA ILE A 397 -17.01 23.23 -2.15
C ILE A 397 -17.56 22.49 -0.93
N ALA A 398 -16.90 22.64 0.21
CA ALA A 398 -17.31 22.02 1.47
C ALA A 398 -17.07 22.94 2.68
N GLY A 399 -17.79 22.70 3.77
CA GLY A 399 -17.63 23.41 5.05
C GLY A 399 -18.32 24.77 5.13
N ALA A 400 -19.12 25.15 4.12
CA ALA A 400 -19.89 26.39 4.12
C ALA A 400 -21.22 26.26 4.87
N THR A 401 -21.60 27.35 5.52
CA THR A 401 -22.93 27.60 6.10
C THR A 401 -23.47 28.91 5.50
N PRO A 402 -24.65 28.91 4.85
CA PRO A 402 -25.59 27.80 4.64
C PRO A 402 -25.03 26.65 3.79
N THR A 403 -25.58 25.44 3.98
CA THR A 403 -25.12 24.23 3.28
C THR A 403 -25.35 24.26 1.76
N ALA A 404 -26.23 25.15 1.27
CA ALA A 404 -26.51 25.34 -0.15
C ALA A 404 -25.28 25.74 -0.98
N TYR A 405 -24.25 26.34 -0.37
CA TYR A 405 -22.98 26.64 -1.05
C TYR A 405 -22.11 25.40 -1.27
N ASN A 406 -22.34 24.31 -0.53
CA ASN A 406 -21.54 23.09 -0.66
C ASN A 406 -21.99 22.28 -1.88
N GLY A 407 -21.07 21.54 -2.51
CA GLY A 407 -21.37 20.73 -3.70
C GLY A 407 -20.20 20.61 -4.66
N SER A 408 -20.43 19.97 -5.80
CA SER A 408 -19.50 19.96 -6.94
C SER A 408 -20.04 20.89 -8.01
N TYR A 409 -19.28 21.91 -8.40
CA TYR A 409 -19.73 22.95 -9.31
C TYR A 409 -18.76 23.14 -10.47
N VAL A 410 -19.31 23.42 -11.64
CA VAL A 410 -18.53 23.97 -12.76
C VAL A 410 -18.30 25.46 -12.48
N ILE A 411 -17.05 25.88 -12.54
CA ILE A 411 -16.64 27.25 -12.16
C ILE A 411 -16.30 28.12 -13.37
N THR A 412 -16.34 29.43 -13.17
CA THR A 412 -15.75 30.44 -14.07
C THR A 412 -14.68 31.20 -13.30
N VAL A 413 -13.41 31.07 -13.70
CA VAL A 413 -12.32 31.88 -13.13
C VAL A 413 -12.44 33.31 -13.65
N ILE A 414 -12.45 34.27 -12.74
CA ILE A 414 -12.63 35.70 -13.06
C ILE A 414 -11.28 36.41 -13.10
N ASP A 415 -10.43 36.14 -12.11
CA ASP A 415 -9.09 36.71 -12.00
C ASP A 415 -8.15 35.79 -11.21
N ALA A 416 -6.98 36.32 -10.83
CA ALA A 416 -5.92 35.60 -10.11
C ALA A 416 -6.33 35.09 -8.71
N ASN A 417 -7.43 35.57 -8.14
CA ASN A 417 -7.87 35.26 -6.79
C ASN A 417 -9.36 34.90 -6.69
N THR A 418 -10.16 35.07 -7.75
CA THR A 418 -11.60 34.86 -7.68
C THR A 418 -12.13 33.94 -8.78
N PHE A 419 -13.15 33.17 -8.42
CA PHE A 419 -13.97 32.40 -9.37
C PHE A 419 -15.44 32.44 -8.94
N THR A 420 -16.35 32.21 -9.89
CA THR A 420 -17.79 32.15 -9.63
C THR A 420 -18.37 30.77 -9.96
N TYR A 421 -19.51 30.45 -9.35
CA TYR A 421 -20.33 29.29 -9.70
C TYR A 421 -21.81 29.53 -9.38
N ASN A 422 -22.67 28.78 -10.04
CA ASN A 422 -24.11 28.82 -9.78
C ASN A 422 -24.47 27.84 -8.66
N PHE A 423 -25.31 28.28 -7.73
CA PHE A 423 -25.81 27.48 -6.60
C PHE A 423 -27.30 27.77 -6.36
N ALA A 424 -27.92 27.07 -5.41
CA ALA A 424 -29.35 27.18 -5.14
C ALA A 424 -29.79 28.51 -4.48
N GLY A 425 -28.87 29.35 -4.03
CA GLY A 425 -29.15 30.57 -3.25
C GLY A 425 -28.96 30.37 -1.74
N GLY A 426 -28.68 31.46 -1.02
CA GLY A 426 -28.45 31.44 0.43
C GLY A 426 -28.05 32.81 0.98
N THR A 427 -27.94 32.92 2.31
CA THR A 427 -27.45 34.16 2.96
C THR A 427 -25.99 34.44 2.57
N SER A 428 -25.63 35.72 2.47
CA SER A 428 -24.29 36.19 2.09
C SER A 428 -23.76 37.16 3.16
N PRO A 429 -22.48 37.07 3.56
CA PRO A 429 -21.49 36.05 3.18
C PRO A 429 -21.78 34.68 3.79
N ALA A 430 -21.24 33.62 3.20
CA ALA A 430 -21.22 32.31 3.85
C ALA A 430 -20.18 32.28 4.99
N THR A 431 -20.42 31.45 6.00
CA THR A 431 -19.52 31.24 7.15
C THR A 431 -19.05 29.79 7.22
N GLY A 432 -18.12 29.49 8.14
CA GLY A 432 -17.55 28.15 8.35
C GLY A 432 -16.09 28.03 7.88
N THR A 433 -15.52 26.83 8.01
CA THR A 433 -14.18 26.51 7.46
C THR A 433 -14.34 26.04 6.03
N ILE A 434 -14.52 27.00 5.13
CA ILE A 434 -14.86 26.73 3.73
C ILE A 434 -13.61 26.33 2.95
N ARG A 435 -13.70 25.22 2.22
CA ARG A 435 -12.62 24.69 1.38
C ARG A 435 -13.10 24.50 -0.06
N ALA A 436 -12.26 24.91 -1.01
CA ALA A 436 -12.36 24.56 -2.42
C ALA A 436 -11.32 23.50 -2.77
N GLY A 437 -11.72 22.45 -3.49
CA GLY A 437 -10.82 21.40 -3.98
C GLY A 437 -10.94 21.24 -5.48
N ASP A 438 -9.79 21.23 -6.19
CA ASP A 438 -9.74 20.95 -7.63
C ASP A 438 -9.84 19.45 -7.94
N LEU A 439 -10.12 18.64 -6.92
CA LEU A 439 -10.22 17.18 -7.03
C LEU A 439 -8.90 16.53 -7.47
N GLY A 440 -7.76 17.20 -7.25
CA GLY A 440 -6.44 16.68 -7.60
C GLY A 440 -6.18 16.71 -9.10
N LEU A 441 -6.92 17.52 -9.85
CA LEU A 441 -6.83 17.61 -11.31
C LEU A 441 -5.49 18.21 -11.75
N ASN A 442 -5.07 19.32 -11.16
CA ASN A 442 -3.90 20.08 -11.60
C ASN A 442 -2.89 20.29 -10.46
N ALA A 443 -1.65 19.83 -10.65
CA ALA A 443 -0.58 20.00 -9.68
C ALA A 443 -0.33 21.46 -9.28
N LEU A 444 -0.58 22.41 -10.19
CA LEU A 444 -0.38 23.84 -9.92
C LEU A 444 -1.32 24.37 -8.83
N TYR A 445 -2.51 23.79 -8.67
CA TYR A 445 -3.47 24.19 -7.64
C TYR A 445 -3.12 23.66 -6.24
N GLN A 446 -2.34 22.59 -6.16
CA GLN A 446 -1.97 21.99 -4.88
C GLN A 446 -1.25 23.00 -3.96
N ALA A 447 -1.46 22.91 -2.66
CA ALA A 447 -0.71 23.66 -1.66
C ALA A 447 0.25 22.72 -0.92
N TYR A 448 1.45 23.19 -0.57
CA TYR A 448 2.29 22.41 0.33
C TYR A 448 1.69 22.41 1.74
N THR A 449 1.67 21.24 2.39
CA THR A 449 1.16 21.14 3.76
C THR A 449 2.09 21.84 4.75
N SER A 450 1.67 21.94 6.02
CA SER A 450 2.60 22.25 7.10
C SER A 450 3.81 21.31 7.03
N GLN A 451 4.99 21.81 7.41
CA GLN A 451 6.23 21.02 7.44
C GLN A 451 6.68 20.52 6.06
N ASN A 452 6.32 21.24 4.99
CA ASN A 452 6.64 20.88 3.62
C ASN A 452 7.09 22.07 2.75
N ASN A 453 8.17 22.76 3.11
CA ASN A 453 8.67 23.90 2.35
C ASN A 453 9.47 23.45 1.12
N TRP A 454 9.12 23.96 -0.06
CA TRP A 454 9.78 23.61 -1.33
C TRP A 454 10.26 24.85 -2.12
N PRO A 455 11.49 24.86 -2.67
CA PRO A 455 12.56 23.90 -2.35
C PRO A 455 12.93 23.98 -0.87
N SER A 456 13.53 22.93 -0.33
CA SER A 456 14.18 23.03 0.99
C SER A 456 15.23 24.14 0.92
N ASP A 457 15.23 25.04 1.89
CA ASP A 457 16.36 25.92 2.12
C ASP A 457 17.00 25.61 3.48
N GLY A 458 18.21 26.13 3.71
CA GLY A 458 18.94 25.92 4.96
C GLY A 458 18.23 26.46 6.21
N THR A 459 17.17 27.28 6.02
CA THR A 459 16.34 27.84 7.10
C THR A 459 15.06 27.05 7.33
N ASP A 460 14.80 26.01 6.53
CA ASP A 460 13.68 25.09 6.73
C ASP A 460 13.89 24.30 8.03
N ALA A 461 13.34 24.86 9.11
CA ALA A 461 13.23 24.20 10.41
C ALA A 461 12.14 23.12 10.42
N SER A 462 11.35 23.00 9.34
CA SER A 462 10.06 22.35 9.33
C SER A 462 10.00 21.03 8.55
N GLY A 463 10.98 20.69 7.72
CA GLY A 463 10.65 19.97 6.49
C GLY A 463 10.97 18.47 6.37
N LYS A 464 10.19 17.82 5.50
CA LYS A 464 10.51 16.54 4.85
C LYS A 464 11.59 16.66 3.77
N TRP A 465 11.63 17.78 3.06
CA TRP A 465 12.60 18.01 1.99
C TRP A 465 14.02 18.13 2.52
N ARG A 466 14.19 18.80 3.67
CA ARG A 466 15.49 18.83 4.36
C ARG A 466 15.94 17.44 4.82
N LEU A 467 15.03 16.63 5.38
CA LEU A 467 15.33 15.23 5.75
C LEU A 467 15.74 14.43 4.51
N ARG A 468 15.07 14.62 3.39
CA ARG A 468 15.46 14.00 2.13
C ARG A 468 16.87 14.40 1.70
N ASP A 469 17.20 15.68 1.73
CA ASP A 469 18.53 16.15 1.31
C ASP A 469 19.63 15.59 2.21
N ASP A 470 19.42 15.54 3.52
CA ASP A 470 20.35 14.92 4.47
C ASP A 470 20.53 13.41 4.22
N ILE A 471 19.46 12.69 3.86
CA ILE A 471 19.54 11.27 3.50
C ILE A 471 20.31 11.08 2.19
N LEU A 472 20.03 11.88 1.16
CA LEU A 472 20.72 11.78 -0.13
C LEU A 472 22.21 12.14 -0.03
N ALA A 473 22.54 13.13 0.81
CA ALA A 473 23.91 13.49 1.15
C ALA A 473 24.53 12.53 2.18
N LYS A 474 23.77 11.57 2.70
CA LYS A 474 24.19 10.55 3.69
C LYS A 474 24.84 11.18 4.92
N THR A 475 24.35 12.35 5.33
CA THR A 475 24.97 13.12 6.40
C THR A 475 24.91 12.37 7.72
N SER A 476 25.92 12.55 8.55
CA SER A 476 25.98 11.95 9.89
C SER A 476 25.75 10.42 9.93
N SER A 477 26.15 9.72 8.85
CA SER A 477 26.00 8.26 8.67
C SER A 477 24.55 7.77 8.79
N CYS A 478 23.59 8.60 8.37
CA CYS A 478 22.15 8.32 8.45
C CYS A 478 21.69 7.17 7.52
N CYS A 479 22.54 6.73 6.59
CA CYS A 479 22.42 5.51 5.79
C CYS A 479 23.77 5.22 5.10
N ASP A 480 23.90 4.06 4.46
CA ASP A 480 25.07 3.70 3.65
C ASP A 480 24.88 4.08 2.18
N ASP A 481 23.65 3.98 1.69
CA ASP A 481 23.24 4.44 0.37
C ASP A 481 21.81 5.00 0.40
N ALA A 482 21.41 5.71 -0.65
CA ALA A 482 20.06 6.25 -0.78
C ALA A 482 19.56 6.12 -2.22
N ILE A 483 18.30 5.71 -2.37
CA ILE A 483 17.61 5.64 -3.66
C ILE A 483 16.71 6.86 -3.77
N ASP A 484 17.06 7.78 -4.66
CA ASP A 484 16.24 8.96 -4.90
C ASP A 484 15.02 8.59 -5.74
N THR A 485 13.84 8.64 -5.13
CA THR A 485 12.58 8.33 -5.82
C THR A 485 11.92 9.56 -6.42
N TYR A 486 12.41 10.78 -6.15
CA TYR A 486 11.75 12.06 -6.44
C TYR A 486 11.12 12.14 -7.84
N ALA A 487 11.88 11.80 -8.88
CA ALA A 487 11.42 11.91 -10.27
C ALA A 487 10.18 11.06 -10.58
N ALA A 488 9.99 9.95 -9.85
CA ALA A 488 8.84 9.06 -10.02
C ALA A 488 7.57 9.59 -9.32
N TRP A 489 7.75 10.44 -8.30
CA TRP A 489 6.66 10.90 -7.42
C TRP A 489 6.16 12.30 -7.73
N VAL A 490 7.00 13.15 -8.31
CA VAL A 490 6.72 14.58 -8.38
C VAL A 490 6.22 14.99 -9.76
N SER A 491 5.36 16.01 -9.75
CA SER A 491 4.83 16.68 -10.94
C SER A 491 5.97 17.28 -11.76
N SER A 492 5.83 17.17 -13.07
CA SER A 492 6.69 17.88 -14.03
C SER A 492 6.38 19.38 -14.10
N ALA A 493 5.16 19.77 -13.73
CA ALA A 493 4.68 21.15 -13.74
C ALA A 493 4.95 21.90 -12.43
N LYS A 494 5.11 21.18 -11.30
CA LYS A 494 5.35 21.77 -9.98
C LYS A 494 6.29 20.92 -9.12
N GLY A 495 7.48 21.44 -8.85
CA GLY A 495 8.42 20.79 -7.94
C GLY A 495 7.83 20.57 -6.54
N GLY A 496 8.22 19.49 -5.88
CA GLY A 496 7.74 19.14 -4.54
C GLY A 496 6.25 18.79 -4.40
N ALA A 497 5.48 18.80 -5.49
CA ALA A 497 4.06 18.43 -5.51
C ALA A 497 3.84 17.11 -6.26
N TRP A 498 2.85 16.33 -5.85
CA TRP A 498 2.49 15.12 -6.59
C TRP A 498 1.83 15.50 -7.92
N PRO A 499 1.94 14.67 -8.98
CA PRO A 499 1.29 14.96 -10.26
C PRO A 499 -0.24 15.08 -10.08
N GLY A 500 -0.82 16.03 -10.82
CA GLY A 500 -2.28 16.09 -10.96
C GLY A 500 -2.78 15.02 -11.93
N MET A 501 -4.09 14.75 -11.93
CA MET A 501 -4.70 13.80 -12.87
C MET A 501 -4.46 14.15 -14.35
N LEU A 502 -4.19 15.42 -14.67
CA LEU A 502 -3.81 15.83 -16.03
C LEU A 502 -2.44 15.30 -16.49
N GLU A 503 -1.58 14.89 -15.55
CA GLU A 503 -0.26 14.32 -15.83
C GLU A 503 -0.26 12.77 -15.79
N LEU A 504 -1.40 12.17 -15.47
CA LEU A 504 -1.56 10.72 -15.37
C LEU A 504 -2.20 10.14 -16.63
N ALA A 505 -1.97 8.85 -16.86
CA ALA A 505 -2.55 8.15 -18.00
C ALA A 505 -4.08 8.23 -17.97
N SER A 506 -4.67 8.46 -19.14
CA SER A 506 -6.10 8.54 -19.36
C SER A 506 -6.45 7.96 -20.72
N THR A 507 -7.72 7.67 -20.92
CA THR A 507 -8.25 7.21 -22.21
C THR A 507 -9.48 8.02 -22.57
N THR A 508 -10.09 7.76 -23.72
CA THR A 508 -11.30 8.45 -24.17
C THR A 508 -12.39 7.45 -24.55
N LEU A 509 -13.64 7.87 -24.42
CA LEU A 509 -14.78 7.16 -24.97
C LEU A 509 -14.67 7.11 -26.50
N THR A 510 -14.79 5.92 -27.08
CA THR A 510 -14.88 5.73 -28.54
C THR A 510 -16.32 5.76 -29.03
N GLU A 511 -17.27 5.60 -28.12
CA GLU A 511 -18.71 5.57 -28.36
C GLU A 511 -19.42 6.44 -27.32
N GLN A 512 -20.56 7.02 -27.68
CA GLN A 512 -21.37 7.75 -26.72
C GLN A 512 -22.01 6.77 -25.73
N ALA A 513 -22.01 7.14 -24.45
CA ALA A 513 -22.75 6.41 -23.42
C ALA A 513 -23.91 7.26 -22.89
N GLY A 514 -25.07 6.63 -22.69
CA GLY A 514 -26.32 7.33 -22.39
C GLY A 514 -26.91 8.04 -23.61
N THR A 515 -28.24 8.14 -23.65
CA THR A 515 -28.97 8.65 -24.83
C THR A 515 -29.69 9.97 -24.54
N ASP A 516 -30.40 10.05 -23.43
CA ASP A 516 -31.40 11.10 -23.15
C ASP A 516 -31.33 11.68 -21.74
N GLY A 517 -30.36 11.26 -20.92
CA GLY A 517 -30.28 11.70 -19.53
C GLY A 517 -31.19 10.93 -18.57
N VAL A 518 -31.97 9.96 -19.07
CA VAL A 518 -32.96 9.19 -18.31
C VAL A 518 -32.66 7.70 -18.37
N ALA A 519 -32.38 7.17 -19.56
CA ALA A 519 -32.02 5.78 -19.78
C ALA A 519 -30.69 5.46 -19.09
N THR A 520 -30.73 4.48 -18.20
CA THR A 520 -29.54 4.04 -17.48
C THR A 520 -28.74 3.04 -18.31
N TYR A 521 -27.42 3.10 -18.15
CA TYR A 521 -26.47 2.17 -18.72
C TYR A 521 -25.40 1.85 -17.67
N ASN A 522 -24.70 0.74 -17.84
CA ASN A 522 -23.62 0.32 -16.97
C ASN A 522 -22.33 -0.01 -17.74
N THR A 523 -22.26 0.29 -19.03
CA THR A 523 -21.09 0.00 -19.85
C THR A 523 -20.61 1.23 -20.60
N ILE A 524 -19.29 1.35 -20.75
CA ILE A 524 -18.64 2.29 -21.68
C ILE A 524 -17.58 1.59 -22.53
N THR A 525 -17.40 2.07 -23.75
CA THR A 525 -16.33 1.63 -24.65
C THR A 525 -15.25 2.71 -24.71
N VAL A 526 -14.01 2.33 -24.40
CA VAL A 526 -12.86 3.25 -24.37
C VAL A 526 -11.80 2.88 -25.40
N ALA A 527 -10.92 3.81 -25.72
CA ALA A 527 -9.84 3.55 -26.67
C ALA A 527 -8.80 2.55 -26.13
N ASP A 528 -8.57 2.57 -24.82
CA ASP A 528 -7.62 1.70 -24.11
C ASP A 528 -8.10 1.46 -22.68
N ALA A 529 -8.54 0.24 -22.38
CA ALA A 529 -8.93 -0.15 -21.04
C ALA A 529 -7.77 -0.76 -20.21
N SER A 530 -6.59 -0.95 -20.79
CA SER A 530 -5.47 -1.67 -20.14
C SER A 530 -4.87 -0.93 -18.94
N ILE A 531 -5.12 0.37 -18.83
CA ILE A 531 -4.71 1.20 -17.69
C ILE A 531 -5.62 1.05 -16.47
N PHE A 532 -6.73 0.33 -16.59
CA PHE A 532 -7.70 0.12 -15.52
C PHE A 532 -7.68 -1.31 -14.97
N ARG A 533 -8.29 -1.47 -13.80
CA ARG A 533 -8.53 -2.77 -13.17
C ARG A 533 -9.94 -2.84 -12.58
N ALA A 534 -10.43 -4.05 -12.32
CA ALA A 534 -11.69 -4.23 -11.63
C ALA A 534 -11.67 -3.59 -10.23
N GLU A 535 -12.85 -3.20 -9.74
CA GLU A 535 -13.09 -2.51 -8.47
C GLU A 535 -12.36 -1.16 -8.30
N GLN A 536 -11.78 -0.64 -9.37
CA GLN A 536 -11.17 0.68 -9.39
C GLN A 536 -12.24 1.75 -9.59
N GLN A 537 -12.15 2.83 -8.82
CA GLN A 537 -12.92 4.04 -9.09
C GLN A 537 -12.33 4.80 -10.28
N ILE A 538 -13.19 5.27 -11.17
CA ILE A 538 -12.84 6.10 -12.33
C ILE A 538 -13.68 7.38 -12.36
N HIS A 539 -13.14 8.41 -12.99
CA HIS A 539 -13.77 9.69 -13.22
C HIS A 539 -13.86 9.94 -14.72
N ILE A 540 -15.02 10.43 -15.15
CA ILE A 540 -15.31 10.67 -16.56
C ILE A 540 -15.60 12.16 -16.73
N TYR A 541 -14.91 12.77 -17.69
CA TYR A 541 -14.90 14.21 -17.91
C TYR A 541 -15.34 14.55 -19.34
N SER A 542 -15.90 15.74 -19.52
CA SER A 542 -16.21 16.28 -20.85
C SER A 542 -14.93 16.45 -21.68
N GLY A 543 -14.94 15.98 -22.92
CA GLY A 543 -13.79 16.06 -23.84
C GLY A 543 -13.65 17.42 -24.55
N PRO A 544 -12.50 17.69 -25.21
CA PRO A 544 -11.21 17.00 -25.08
C PRO A 544 -10.37 17.51 -23.90
N ALA A 545 -10.71 18.69 -23.33
CA ALA A 545 -9.94 19.28 -22.23
C ALA A 545 -9.98 18.40 -20.95
N GLY A 546 -11.08 17.67 -20.75
CA GLY A 546 -11.19 16.73 -19.64
C GLY A 546 -11.17 17.40 -18.27
N ILE A 547 -11.81 18.56 -18.12
CA ILE A 547 -11.78 19.36 -16.88
C ILE A 547 -13.13 19.42 -16.15
N ALA A 548 -14.25 19.29 -16.86
CA ALA A 548 -15.59 19.23 -16.26
C ALA A 548 -15.95 17.76 -15.99
N ARG A 549 -16.11 17.38 -14.73
CA ARG A 549 -16.43 16.01 -14.34
C ARG A 549 -17.92 15.73 -14.55
N LEU A 550 -18.20 14.73 -15.38
CA LEU A 550 -19.55 14.27 -15.71
C LEU A 550 -20.03 13.18 -14.76
N SER A 551 -19.14 12.25 -14.38
CA SER A 551 -19.53 11.04 -13.67
C SER A 551 -18.35 10.45 -12.89
N THR A 552 -18.64 9.76 -11.80
CA THR A 552 -17.71 8.91 -11.03
C THR A 552 -18.32 7.51 -10.97
N GLN A 553 -17.53 6.49 -11.32
CA GLN A 553 -18.00 5.11 -11.40
C GLN A 553 -17.00 4.16 -10.75
N VAL A 554 -17.45 2.96 -10.39
CA VAL A 554 -16.59 1.86 -9.93
C VAL A 554 -16.68 0.72 -10.93
N ILE A 555 -15.53 0.25 -11.40
CA ILE A 555 -15.44 -0.83 -12.37
C ILE A 555 -15.87 -2.15 -11.72
N ALA A 556 -16.80 -2.88 -12.35
CA ALA A 556 -17.13 -4.26 -12.03
C ALA A 556 -16.24 -5.24 -12.80
N SER A 557 -16.08 -5.02 -14.10
CA SER A 557 -15.28 -5.89 -14.97
C SER A 557 -14.81 -5.15 -16.22
N ILE A 558 -13.81 -5.71 -16.88
CA ILE A 558 -13.23 -5.22 -18.14
C ILE A 558 -13.21 -6.38 -19.13
N SER A 559 -13.72 -6.16 -20.34
CA SER A 559 -13.65 -7.13 -21.44
C SER A 559 -13.20 -6.42 -22.71
N GLY A 560 -11.96 -6.68 -23.14
CA GLY A 560 -11.30 -5.88 -24.17
C GLY A 560 -11.29 -4.40 -23.77
N ASN A 561 -11.91 -3.56 -24.58
CA ASN A 561 -12.03 -2.12 -24.38
C ASN A 561 -13.37 -1.67 -23.78
N VAL A 562 -14.18 -2.61 -23.30
CA VAL A 562 -15.47 -2.35 -22.65
C VAL A 562 -15.30 -2.44 -21.14
N ILE A 563 -15.68 -1.36 -20.46
CA ILE A 563 -15.72 -1.27 -18.99
C ILE A 563 -17.17 -1.42 -18.54
N THR A 564 -17.43 -2.36 -17.64
CA THR A 564 -18.73 -2.51 -16.97
C THR A 564 -18.65 -1.94 -15.55
N TYR A 565 -19.68 -1.23 -15.10
CA TYR A 565 -19.77 -0.64 -13.77
C TYR A 565 -20.50 -1.53 -12.79
N GLN A 566 -20.22 -1.37 -11.49
CA GLN A 566 -21.00 -1.99 -10.43
C GLN A 566 -22.41 -1.40 -10.31
N GLY A 567 -22.56 -0.12 -10.67
CA GLY A 567 -23.84 0.60 -10.69
C GLY A 567 -24.29 0.92 -12.11
N SER A 568 -25.16 1.94 -12.23
CA SER A 568 -25.60 2.48 -13.52
C SER A 568 -25.56 3.99 -13.52
N SER A 569 -25.42 4.58 -14.70
CA SER A 569 -25.45 6.03 -14.93
C SER A 569 -26.55 6.36 -15.95
N ALA A 570 -27.19 7.52 -15.82
CA ALA A 570 -28.04 8.09 -16.86
C ALA A 570 -27.37 9.30 -17.56
N VAL A 571 -26.20 9.73 -17.09
CA VAL A 571 -25.49 10.91 -17.62
C VAL A 571 -25.13 10.68 -19.08
N VAL A 572 -25.43 11.63 -19.98
CA VAL A 572 -24.96 11.53 -21.37
C VAL A 572 -23.47 11.85 -21.42
N MET A 573 -22.68 10.91 -21.93
CA MET A 573 -21.22 11.02 -22.06
C MET A 573 -20.84 10.89 -23.55
N PRO A 574 -20.59 12.01 -24.24
CA PRO A 574 -20.26 12.00 -25.66
C PRO A 574 -18.96 11.25 -25.99
N ILE A 575 -18.81 10.85 -27.26
CA ILE A 575 -17.54 10.37 -27.81
C ILE A 575 -16.44 11.41 -27.51
N GLY A 576 -15.26 10.93 -27.13
CA GLY A 576 -14.13 11.79 -26.76
C GLY A 576 -14.15 12.26 -25.30
N SER A 577 -15.17 11.92 -24.51
CA SER A 577 -15.14 12.11 -23.05
C SER A 577 -13.92 11.40 -22.46
N VAL A 578 -13.21 12.06 -21.56
CA VAL A 578 -11.94 11.56 -20.99
C VAL A 578 -12.23 10.72 -19.76
N VAL A 579 -11.69 9.51 -19.71
CA VAL A 579 -11.81 8.58 -18.58
C VAL A 579 -10.48 8.48 -17.88
N ARG A 580 -10.49 8.69 -16.55
CA ARG A 580 -9.29 8.68 -15.70
C ARG A 580 -9.48 7.76 -14.51
N PRO A 581 -8.44 7.06 -14.06
CA PRO A 581 -8.43 6.43 -12.75
C PRO A 581 -8.57 7.49 -11.64
N ALA A 582 -9.25 7.12 -10.55
CA ALA A 582 -9.22 7.93 -9.34
C ALA A 582 -7.80 7.98 -8.76
N ALA A 583 -7.31 9.20 -8.48
CA ALA A 583 -6.03 9.43 -7.83
C ALA A 583 -6.15 9.49 -6.28
N ALA A 584 -7.37 9.53 -5.73
CA ALA A 584 -7.66 9.52 -4.29
C ALA A 584 -9.07 8.98 -3.96
N ASN A 585 -9.25 8.38 -2.77
CA ASN A 585 -10.52 7.74 -2.35
C ASN A 585 -11.63 8.72 -1.95
N GLN A 586 -11.29 9.97 -1.65
CA GLN A 586 -12.17 10.86 -0.89
C GLN A 586 -12.22 12.23 -1.53
N GLU A 587 -12.95 12.36 -2.62
CA GLU A 587 -13.26 13.67 -3.22
C GLU A 587 -14.38 14.42 -2.46
N ALA A 588 -14.89 13.86 -1.35
CA ALA A 588 -16.08 14.33 -0.64
C ALA A 588 -15.91 14.54 0.89
N THR A 589 -14.74 14.30 1.49
CA THR A 589 -14.53 14.53 2.94
C THR A 589 -13.22 15.26 3.23
N THR A 590 -13.29 16.29 4.06
CA THR A 590 -12.15 17.15 4.43
C THR A 590 -11.35 16.59 5.62
N PRO A 591 -10.01 16.75 5.65
CA PRO A 591 -9.15 17.27 4.59
C PRO A 591 -8.84 16.21 3.53
N ILE A 592 -8.97 16.58 2.25
CA ILE A 592 -8.58 15.76 1.11
C ILE A 592 -7.12 16.07 0.81
N SER A 593 -6.21 15.12 0.99
CA SER A 593 -4.81 15.34 0.65
C SER A 593 -4.23 14.13 -0.07
N PHE A 594 -3.30 14.39 -0.99
CA PHE A 594 -2.47 13.36 -1.62
C PHE A 594 -1.46 12.84 -0.57
N VAL A 595 -1.98 12.03 0.35
CA VAL A 595 -1.22 11.49 1.48
C VAL A 595 -0.67 10.11 1.17
N HIS A 596 -1.47 9.26 0.50
CA HIS A 596 -1.04 7.94 0.06
C HIS A 596 -1.36 7.73 -1.43
N PRO A 597 -0.49 7.04 -2.17
CA PRO A 597 -0.67 6.80 -3.59
C PRO A 597 -1.80 5.79 -3.86
N PHE A 598 -2.69 6.14 -4.79
CA PHE A 598 -3.66 5.23 -5.39
C PHE A 598 -3.03 4.38 -6.50
N PRO A 599 -3.69 3.31 -6.98
CA PRO A 599 -3.10 2.37 -7.94
C PRO A 599 -2.41 3.01 -9.15
N ILE A 600 -3.01 4.05 -9.76
CA ILE A 600 -2.41 4.75 -10.90
C ILE A 600 -1.10 5.49 -10.54
N MET A 601 -1.04 6.04 -9.32
CA MET A 601 0.18 6.64 -8.78
C MET A 601 1.22 5.56 -8.49
N ILE A 602 0.81 4.42 -7.93
CA ILE A 602 1.69 3.27 -7.70
C ILE A 602 2.34 2.82 -9.01
N ASP A 603 1.56 2.68 -10.09
CA ASP A 603 2.09 2.25 -11.39
C ASP A 603 3.12 3.24 -11.95
N ARG A 604 2.85 4.55 -11.82
CA ARG A 604 3.79 5.62 -12.17
C ARG A 604 5.07 5.51 -11.36
N ILE A 605 4.97 5.35 -10.04
CA ILE A 605 6.13 5.29 -9.14
C ILE A 605 7.00 4.07 -9.47
N VAL A 606 6.39 2.89 -9.58
CA VAL A 606 7.09 1.63 -9.88
C VAL A 606 7.79 1.69 -11.25
N SER A 607 7.20 2.38 -12.22
CA SER A 607 7.77 2.54 -13.55
C SER A 607 8.81 3.66 -13.64
N GLY A 608 8.71 4.69 -12.80
CA GLY A 608 9.61 5.83 -12.77
C GLY A 608 10.90 5.62 -11.99
N ILE A 609 10.95 4.65 -11.06
CA ILE A 609 12.18 4.30 -10.36
C ILE A 609 12.94 3.24 -11.17
N SER A 610 14.13 3.58 -11.65
CA SER A 610 14.97 2.66 -12.43
C SER A 610 15.25 1.37 -11.66
N GLN A 611 15.19 0.22 -12.35
CA GLN A 611 15.55 -1.07 -11.76
C GLN A 611 17.06 -1.17 -11.48
N SER A 612 17.90 -0.35 -12.11
CA SER A 612 19.34 -0.28 -11.82
C SER A 612 19.64 0.25 -10.42
N GLU A 613 18.73 1.01 -9.80
CA GLU A 613 18.88 1.53 -8.43
C GLU A 613 19.00 0.39 -7.41
N LYS A 614 18.46 -0.80 -7.70
CA LYS A 614 18.61 -1.99 -6.85
C LYS A 614 20.06 -2.44 -6.69
N LEU A 615 20.97 -2.05 -7.59
CA LEU A 615 22.41 -2.34 -7.43
C LEU A 615 22.98 -1.73 -6.15
N LYS A 616 22.35 -0.68 -5.60
CA LYS A 616 22.72 -0.11 -4.30
C LYS A 616 22.50 -1.07 -3.13
N PHE A 617 21.70 -2.12 -3.30
CA PHE A 617 21.56 -3.17 -2.30
C PHE A 617 22.70 -4.18 -2.26
N ASN A 618 23.56 -4.20 -3.28
CA ASN A 618 24.73 -5.05 -3.26
C ASN A 618 25.67 -4.56 -2.15
N SER A 619 26.17 -5.52 -1.37
CA SER A 619 27.14 -5.30 -0.29
C SER A 619 28.55 -5.21 -0.83
#